data_AF-A0A922Y9C1-F1
#
_entry.id   AF-A0A922Y9C1-F1
#
_cell.length_a   1.000
_cell.length_b   1.000
_cell.length_c   1.000
_cell.angle_alpha   90.00
_cell.angle_beta   90.00
_cell.angle_gamma   90.00
#
_symmetry.space_group_name_H-M   'P 1'
#
loop_
_entity.id
_entity.type
_entity.pdbx_description
1 polymer ?
#
loop_
_entity_poly.entity_id
_entity_poly.type
_entity_poly.pdbx_seq_one_letter_code
_entity_poly.pdbx_strand_id
1 'polypeptide(L)'
;VSKPSDLLPELQGRLPIRVELSPLDVEDFKRILTETEASLIKQSVAMLATEQVAIDFTPDAIAAIARIAVEVNSSVENIGARRLQTVIERILDEISFTATDRGGESVTIDASYVEARIGDLAKNADLSRFIL
;
A
#
# COMPACT_ATOMS: atom_id res chain seq x y z
N VAL A 1 27.50 -0.65 -4.54
CA VAL A 1 26.68 0.57 -4.34
C VAL A 1 27.55 1.76 -4.71
N SER A 2 27.08 2.60 -5.63
CA SER A 2 27.79 3.80 -6.09
C SER A 2 27.58 4.95 -5.08
N LYS A 3 28.60 5.76 -4.84
CA LYS A 3 28.56 6.91 -3.92
C LYS A 3 28.52 8.23 -4.72
N PRO A 4 28.00 9.34 -4.15
CA PRO A 4 28.05 10.65 -4.81
C PRO A 4 29.48 11.10 -5.20
N SER A 5 30.50 10.61 -4.49
CA SER A 5 31.92 10.83 -4.82
C SER A 5 32.37 10.17 -6.13
N ASP A 6 31.62 9.19 -6.61
CA ASP A 6 31.94 8.41 -7.81
C ASP A 6 31.41 9.10 -9.09
N LEU A 7 30.68 10.23 -8.94
CA LEU A 7 30.24 11.08 -10.04
C LEU A 7 31.41 11.90 -10.60
N LEU A 8 31.31 12.30 -11.88
CA LEU A 8 32.27 13.23 -12.48
C LEU A 8 32.38 14.54 -11.66
N PRO A 9 33.59 15.09 -11.44
CA PRO A 9 33.79 16.29 -10.61
C PRO A 9 32.91 17.48 -11.02
N GLU A 10 32.65 17.66 -12.31
CA GLU A 10 31.80 18.72 -12.86
C GLU A 10 30.33 18.56 -12.44
N LEU A 11 29.86 17.32 -12.29
CA LEU A 11 28.51 17.02 -11.81
C LEU A 11 28.40 17.19 -10.29
N GLN A 12 29.43 16.82 -9.55
CA GLN A 12 29.47 17.03 -8.10
C GLN A 12 29.31 18.52 -7.74
N GLY A 13 29.99 19.41 -8.47
CA GLY A 13 29.87 20.85 -8.29
C GLY A 13 28.50 21.43 -8.66
N ARG A 14 27.73 20.74 -9.52
CA ARG A 14 26.38 21.15 -9.94
C ARG A 14 25.25 20.63 -9.04
N LEU A 15 25.57 19.79 -8.05
CA LEU A 15 24.62 19.24 -7.08
C LEU A 15 24.98 19.68 -5.64
N PRO A 16 24.89 20.99 -5.33
CA PRO A 16 25.36 21.53 -4.05
C PRO A 16 24.45 21.19 -2.86
N ILE A 17 23.16 20.96 -3.10
CA ILE A 17 22.20 20.57 -2.07
C ILE A 17 22.19 19.06 -1.96
N ARG A 18 22.41 18.54 -0.75
CA ARG A 18 22.38 17.12 -0.44
C ARG A 18 21.34 16.87 0.63
N VAL A 19 20.53 15.85 0.42
CA VAL A 19 19.52 15.39 1.37
C VAL A 19 19.49 13.88 1.33
N GLU A 20 19.28 13.27 2.49
CA GLU A 20 19.07 11.84 2.63
C GLU A 20 17.62 11.61 3.06
N LEU A 21 16.97 10.62 2.47
CA LEU A 21 15.60 10.25 2.81
C LEU A 21 15.63 9.08 3.77
N SER A 22 14.88 9.20 4.86
CA SER A 22 14.68 8.10 5.81
C SER A 22 13.83 6.99 5.18
N PRO A 23 14.07 5.72 5.55
CA PRO A 23 13.14 4.65 5.25
C PRO A 23 11.80 4.91 5.94
N LEU A 24 10.71 4.43 5.32
CA LEU A 24 9.36 4.56 5.84
C LEU A 24 9.05 3.42 6.81
N ASP A 25 8.37 3.73 7.91
CA ASP A 25 7.88 2.74 8.87
C ASP A 25 6.37 2.45 8.72
N VAL A 26 5.83 1.65 9.63
CA VAL A 26 4.40 1.28 9.65
C VAL A 26 3.50 2.52 9.88
N GLU A 27 3.93 3.46 10.72
CA GLU A 27 3.16 4.67 10.98
C GLU A 27 3.18 5.59 9.77
N ASP A 28 4.31 5.73 9.09
CA ASP A 28 4.39 6.46 7.82
C ASP A 28 3.45 5.86 6.77
N PHE A 29 3.36 4.54 6.67
CA PHE A 29 2.42 3.87 5.76
C PHE A 29 0.96 4.17 6.11
N LYS A 30 0.59 4.18 7.40
CA LYS A 30 -0.76 4.58 7.83
C LYS A 30 -1.07 6.01 7.41
N ARG A 31 -0.11 6.93 7.57
CA ARG A 31 -0.25 8.34 7.16
C ARG A 31 -0.37 8.48 5.65
N ILE A 32 0.41 7.72 4.88
CA ILE A 32 0.29 7.68 3.41
C ILE A 32 -1.12 7.26 2.99
N LEU A 33 -1.72 6.29 3.68
CA LEU A 33 -3.07 5.80 3.40
C LEU A 33 -4.20 6.76 3.80
N THR A 34 -3.99 7.69 4.73
CA THR A 34 -5.07 8.51 5.30
C THR A 34 -4.90 10.02 5.12
N GLU A 35 -3.68 10.54 5.29
CA GLU A 35 -3.39 11.98 5.29
C GLU A 35 -3.21 12.55 3.89
N THR A 36 -2.77 11.72 2.93
CA THR A 36 -2.53 12.19 1.55
C THR A 36 -3.85 12.59 0.88
N GLU A 37 -3.81 13.65 0.07
CA GLU A 37 -5.01 14.26 -0.54
C GLU A 37 -5.81 13.23 -1.35
N ALA A 38 -5.13 12.50 -2.23
CA ALA A 38 -5.67 11.40 -3.02
C ALA A 38 -5.04 10.07 -2.60
N SER A 39 -5.22 9.68 -1.33
CA SER A 39 -4.69 8.41 -0.83
C SER A 39 -5.30 7.20 -1.54
N LEU A 40 -4.62 6.06 -1.52
CA LEU A 40 -5.12 4.81 -2.11
C LEU A 40 -6.52 4.45 -1.57
N ILE A 41 -6.76 4.66 -0.27
CA ILE A 41 -8.08 4.44 0.34
C ILE A 41 -9.13 5.36 -0.28
N LYS A 42 -8.86 6.67 -0.37
CA LYS A 42 -9.80 7.64 -0.95
C LYS A 42 -10.09 7.31 -2.42
N GLN A 43 -9.07 6.91 -3.17
CA GLN A 43 -9.22 6.46 -4.55
C GLN A 43 -10.10 5.21 -4.64
N SER A 44 -9.86 4.18 -3.82
CA SER A 44 -10.68 2.96 -3.78
C SER A 44 -12.13 3.25 -3.43
N VAL A 45 -12.37 4.11 -2.43
CA VAL A 45 -13.73 4.53 -2.04
C VAL A 45 -14.43 5.23 -3.20
N ALA A 46 -13.74 6.15 -3.88
CA ALA A 46 -14.30 6.88 -5.02
C ALA A 46 -14.56 5.97 -6.23
N MET A 47 -13.68 4.99 -6.50
CA MET A 47 -13.85 4.04 -7.59
C MET A 47 -15.06 3.13 -7.36
N LEU A 48 -15.22 2.54 -6.17
CA LEU A 48 -16.37 1.66 -5.90
C LEU A 48 -17.68 2.43 -5.81
N ALA A 49 -17.63 3.71 -5.44
CA ALA A 49 -18.81 4.57 -5.47
C ALA A 49 -19.38 4.76 -6.89
N THR A 50 -18.61 4.56 -7.97
CA THR A 50 -19.15 4.62 -9.34
C THR A 50 -20.15 3.49 -9.60
N GLU A 51 -19.96 2.35 -8.94
CA GLU A 51 -20.86 1.19 -8.97
C GLU A 51 -21.91 1.23 -7.85
N GLN A 52 -22.05 2.37 -7.17
CA GLN A 52 -22.96 2.55 -6.02
C GLN A 52 -22.64 1.62 -4.83
N VAL A 53 -21.39 1.18 -4.69
CA VAL A 53 -20.91 0.42 -3.53
C VAL A 53 -20.18 1.37 -2.58
N ALA A 54 -20.71 1.54 -1.37
CA ALA A 54 -20.05 2.35 -0.35
C ALA A 54 -19.07 1.47 0.44
N ILE A 55 -17.80 1.85 0.49
CA ILE A 55 -16.81 1.16 1.33
C ILE A 55 -16.27 2.08 2.43
N ASP A 56 -16.08 1.51 3.61
CA ASP A 56 -15.50 2.21 4.76
C ASP A 56 -14.33 1.40 5.33
N PHE A 57 -13.18 2.05 5.50
CA PHE A 57 -12.00 1.44 6.11
C PHE A 57 -11.89 1.85 7.57
N THR A 58 -11.95 0.85 8.43
CA THR A 58 -11.74 1.06 9.87
C THR A 58 -10.26 1.39 10.18
N PRO A 59 -9.98 2.08 11.29
CA PRO A 59 -8.60 2.38 11.70
C PRO A 59 -7.73 1.12 11.90
N ASP A 60 -8.31 0.01 12.37
CA ASP A 60 -7.63 -1.26 12.55
C ASP A 60 -7.34 -1.96 11.22
N ALA A 61 -8.22 -1.85 10.21
CA ALA A 61 -7.91 -2.30 8.85
C ALA A 61 -6.72 -1.53 8.26
N ILE A 62 -6.70 -0.21 8.40
CA ILE A 62 -5.58 0.63 7.91
C ILE A 62 -4.27 0.21 8.59
N ALA A 63 -4.31 -0.03 9.90
CA ALA A 63 -3.15 -0.52 10.63
C ALA A 63 -2.71 -1.92 10.16
N ALA A 64 -3.66 -2.82 9.87
CA ALA A 64 -3.36 -4.15 9.33
C ALA A 64 -2.69 -4.08 7.94
N ILE A 65 -3.24 -3.28 7.03
CA ILE A 65 -2.68 -3.04 5.69
C ILE A 65 -1.24 -2.54 5.79
N ALA A 66 -1.00 -1.54 6.62
CA ALA A 66 0.34 -0.97 6.80
C ALA A 66 1.34 -1.99 7.37
N ARG A 67 0.94 -2.78 8.38
CA ARG A 67 1.78 -3.83 8.96
C ARG A 67 2.15 -4.89 7.92
N ILE A 68 1.16 -5.40 7.19
CA ILE A 68 1.37 -6.42 6.15
C ILE A 68 2.32 -5.91 5.08
N ALA A 69 2.16 -4.67 4.62
CA ALA A 69 3.05 -4.10 3.60
C ALA A 69 4.50 -3.99 4.09
N VAL A 70 4.73 -3.64 5.36
CA VAL A 70 6.08 -3.62 5.96
C VAL A 70 6.65 -5.03 6.13
N GLU A 71 5.82 -5.99 6.54
CA GLU A 71 6.21 -7.39 6.68
C GLU A 71 6.66 -7.99 5.33
N VAL A 72 5.87 -7.79 4.26
CA VAL A 72 6.21 -8.27 2.91
C VAL A 72 7.47 -7.59 2.37
N ASN A 73 7.65 -6.30 2.62
CA ASN A 73 8.89 -5.59 2.27
C ASN A 73 10.12 -6.16 2.98
N SER A 74 9.93 -6.72 4.19
CA SER A 74 11.00 -7.31 4.99
C SER A 74 11.29 -8.77 4.60
N SER A 75 10.29 -9.50 4.12
CA SER A 75 10.42 -10.93 3.78
C SER A 75 10.81 -11.20 2.32
N VAL A 76 10.50 -10.29 1.40
CA VAL A 76 10.76 -10.46 -0.05
C VAL A 76 11.75 -9.43 -0.56
N GLU A 77 11.25 -8.24 -0.93
CA GLU A 77 12.02 -7.14 -1.48
C GLU A 77 11.38 -5.84 -0.99
N ASN A 78 12.20 -4.93 -0.46
CA ASN A 78 11.69 -3.65 0.01
C ASN A 78 11.51 -2.68 -1.17
N ILE A 79 10.27 -2.55 -1.63
CA ILE A 79 9.87 -1.59 -2.67
C ILE A 79 9.25 -0.31 -2.08
N GLY A 80 9.35 -0.14 -0.76
CA GLY A 80 8.80 0.99 -0.01
C GLY A 80 7.28 1.05 -0.09
N ALA A 81 6.73 2.27 -0.15
CA ALA A 81 5.29 2.52 -0.14
C ALA A 81 4.54 1.93 -1.34
N ARG A 82 5.23 1.55 -2.43
CA ARG A 82 4.61 0.90 -3.60
C ARG A 82 3.90 -0.41 -3.24
N ARG A 83 4.35 -1.09 -2.19
CA ARG A 83 3.73 -2.31 -1.66
C ARG A 83 2.27 -2.10 -1.25
N LEU A 84 1.89 -0.89 -0.83
CA LEU A 84 0.52 -0.59 -0.42
C LEU A 84 -0.48 -0.77 -1.58
N GLN A 85 -0.05 -0.57 -2.82
CA GLN A 85 -0.92 -0.70 -3.99
C GLN A 85 -1.35 -2.15 -4.21
N THR A 86 -0.38 -3.07 -4.30
CA THR A 86 -0.65 -4.50 -4.53
C THR A 86 -1.44 -5.12 -3.38
N VAL A 87 -1.16 -4.71 -2.14
CA VAL A 87 -1.92 -5.12 -0.95
C VAL A 87 -3.37 -4.64 -1.05
N ILE A 88 -3.63 -3.38 -1.38
CA ILE A 88 -5.01 -2.85 -1.48
C ILE A 88 -5.78 -3.49 -2.64
N GLU A 89 -5.16 -3.61 -3.81
CA GLU A 89 -5.76 -4.29 -4.97
C GLU A 89 -6.18 -5.71 -4.59
N ARG A 90 -5.33 -6.44 -3.88
CA ARG A 90 -5.65 -7.80 -3.45
C ARG A 90 -6.78 -7.87 -2.41
N ILE A 91 -6.89 -6.91 -1.49
CA ILE A 91 -7.99 -6.84 -0.51
C ILE A 91 -9.33 -6.60 -1.20
N LEU A 92 -9.32 -5.75 -2.23
CA LEU A 92 -10.53 -5.29 -2.89
C LEU A 92 -10.92 -6.11 -4.11
N ASP A 93 -10.06 -7.00 -4.59
CA ASP A 93 -10.22 -7.84 -5.80
C ASP A 93 -11.64 -8.41 -5.94
N GLU A 94 -12.12 -9.11 -4.92
CA GLU A 94 -13.46 -9.74 -4.92
C GLU A 94 -14.61 -8.72 -4.94
N ILE A 95 -14.52 -7.64 -4.15
CA ILE A 95 -15.54 -6.57 -4.13
C ILE A 95 -15.56 -5.88 -5.49
N SER A 96 -14.38 -5.56 -6.03
CA SER A 96 -14.25 -4.88 -7.31
C SER A 96 -14.81 -5.72 -8.46
N PHE A 97 -14.61 -7.05 -8.41
CA PHE A 97 -15.15 -7.96 -9.42
C PHE A 97 -16.69 -8.05 -9.36
N THR A 98 -17.26 -8.04 -8.15
CA THR A 98 -18.71 -8.19 -7.93
C THR A 98 -19.45 -6.86 -7.78
N ALA A 99 -18.77 -5.72 -7.93
CA ALA A 99 -19.32 -4.41 -7.59
C ALA A 99 -20.59 -4.05 -8.37
N THR A 100 -20.67 -4.42 -9.66
CA THR A 100 -21.82 -4.15 -10.52
C THR A 100 -23.11 -4.80 -10.04
N ASP A 101 -22.99 -5.94 -9.34
CA ASP A 101 -24.14 -6.71 -8.82
C ASP A 101 -24.52 -6.28 -7.39
N ARG A 102 -23.74 -5.37 -6.78
CA ARG A 102 -23.81 -5.00 -5.35
C ARG A 102 -24.22 -3.55 -5.13
N GLY A 103 -24.81 -2.92 -6.15
CA GLY A 103 -25.26 -1.53 -6.08
C GLY A 103 -26.18 -1.29 -4.88
N GLY A 104 -25.87 -0.28 -4.08
CA GLY A 104 -26.58 0.08 -2.86
C GLY A 104 -26.07 -0.60 -1.58
N GLU A 105 -25.10 -1.50 -1.66
CA GLU A 105 -24.46 -2.10 -0.48
C GLU A 105 -23.46 -1.14 0.18
N SER A 106 -23.31 -1.30 1.50
CA SER A 106 -22.22 -0.70 2.26
C SER A 106 -21.36 -1.81 2.87
N VAL A 107 -20.06 -1.78 2.58
CA VAL A 107 -19.10 -2.77 3.04
C VAL A 107 -18.07 -2.13 3.96
N THR A 108 -18.00 -2.62 5.19
CA THR A 108 -16.97 -2.22 6.15
C THR A 108 -15.76 -3.13 6.02
N ILE A 109 -14.60 -2.54 5.80
CA ILE A 109 -13.31 -3.22 5.75
C ILE A 109 -12.68 -3.10 7.14
N ASP A 110 -12.69 -4.20 7.90
CA ASP A 110 -12.07 -4.32 9.22
C ASP A 110 -10.77 -5.14 9.18
N ALA A 111 -10.03 -5.22 10.29
CA ALA A 111 -8.80 -6.00 10.35
C ALA A 111 -9.05 -7.48 10.00
N SER A 112 -10.19 -8.05 10.38
CA SER A 112 -10.54 -9.44 10.08
C SER A 112 -10.72 -9.67 8.57
N TYR A 113 -11.34 -8.72 7.88
CA TYR A 113 -11.53 -8.70 6.44
C TYR A 113 -10.19 -8.68 5.70
N VAL A 114 -9.22 -7.89 6.19
CA VAL A 114 -7.86 -7.79 5.65
C VAL A 114 -7.08 -9.09 5.85
N GLU A 115 -7.08 -9.61 7.09
CA GLU A 115 -6.38 -10.85 7.45
C GLU A 115 -6.91 -12.06 6.68
N ALA A 116 -8.23 -12.16 6.51
CA ALA A 116 -8.85 -13.26 5.76
C ALA A 116 -8.41 -13.30 4.28
N ARG A 117 -8.00 -12.17 3.70
CA ARG A 117 -7.68 -12.04 2.27
C ARG A 117 -6.19 -12.08 1.98
N ILE A 118 -5.37 -11.65 2.93
CA ILE A 118 -3.91 -11.51 2.72
C ILE A 118 -3.07 -12.25 3.76
N GLY A 119 -3.62 -12.60 4.93
CA GLY A 119 -2.86 -13.19 6.04
C GLY A 119 -2.07 -14.44 5.66
N ASP A 120 -2.64 -15.34 4.84
CA ASP A 120 -1.94 -16.56 4.41
C ASP A 120 -0.97 -16.30 3.25
N LEU A 121 -1.26 -15.31 2.39
CA LEU A 121 -0.39 -14.90 1.28
C LEU A 121 0.88 -14.22 1.78
N ALA A 122 0.75 -13.31 2.75
CA ALA A 122 1.87 -12.57 3.34
C ALA A 122 2.85 -13.48 4.10
N LYS A 123 2.36 -14.57 4.70
CA LYS A 123 3.20 -15.55 5.41
C LYS A 123 4.02 -16.45 4.49
N ASN A 124 3.64 -16.55 3.21
CA ASN A 124 4.34 -17.36 2.23
C ASN A 124 5.18 -16.47 1.32
N ALA A 125 6.51 -16.48 1.53
CA ALA A 125 7.45 -15.63 0.79
C ALA A 125 7.43 -15.89 -0.73
N ASP A 126 7.25 -17.14 -1.16
CA ASP A 126 7.18 -17.48 -2.58
C ASP A 126 5.91 -16.91 -3.21
N LEU A 127 4.74 -17.12 -2.59
CA LEU A 127 3.48 -16.55 -3.09
C LEU A 127 3.49 -15.03 -3.05
N SER A 128 4.00 -14.44 -1.96
CA SER A 128 4.16 -12.99 -1.83
C SER A 128 4.99 -12.41 -2.97
N ARG A 129 6.07 -13.09 -3.39
CA ARG A 129 6.90 -12.61 -4.51
C ARG A 129 6.18 -12.55 -5.86
N PHE A 130 5.18 -13.39 -6.10
CA PHE A 130 4.44 -13.42 -7.35
C PHE A 130 3.14 -12.61 -7.34
N ILE A 131 2.54 -12.42 -6.16
CA ILE A 131 1.20 -11.86 -6.01
C ILE A 131 1.23 -10.48 -5.34
N LEU A 132 2.19 -10.21 -4.45
CA LEU A 132 2.24 -9.03 -3.60
C LEU A 132 3.43 -8.13 -3.90
#